data_AF-W2PBV1-F1
#
_entry.id   AF-W2PBV1-F1
#
_cell.length_a   1.000
_cell.length_b   1.000
_cell.length_c   1.000
_cell.angle_alpha   90.00
_cell.angle_beta   90.00
_cell.angle_gamma   90.00
#
_symmetry.space_group_name_H-M   'P 1'
#
loop_
_entity.id
_entity.type
_entity.pdbx_description
1 polymer ?
#
loop_
_entity_poly.entity_id
_entity_poly.type
_entity_poly.pdbx_seq_one_letter_code
_entity_poly.pdbx_strand_id
1 'polypeptide(L)'
;MTKPLKQSNSSYNAQRFAKHANSLLYGVVNAIRAIPTMYGYAVIIFSHHAFADFMPALSKLVIFSSAVHQVMFTLMSTMPFAIGQVQDAGLIFLSAMATSICNSLGDDVSPEAKVATTIVTIGIATASLGVCLVVMGRFKLAALTSYLPMPVIGGYLAFIGVFCLYAGLALSTGLVINDFSSMIDMFHDTHNILLCVPGFLGGAILLVVSQNFKNPFALSTAIMVMPVFFFLVLAIGSISLDEARQDGWVDPVEKTASISELVNLFDFDLVHWDQIPNQIVTWIGMVFIVAISSSLDVVAIEIDMGTKLDINHELKTVGWSNVV
;
A
#
# COMPACT_ATOMS: atom_id res chain seq x y z
N MET A 1 -2.43 -23.54 -57.62
CA MET A 1 -2.05 -22.31 -56.87
C MET A 1 -3.32 -21.62 -56.38
N THR A 2 -3.29 -21.02 -55.18
CA THR A 2 -4.40 -20.42 -54.38
C THR A 2 -5.22 -21.48 -53.60
N LYS A 3 -5.40 -21.45 -52.26
CA LYS A 3 -5.21 -20.49 -51.14
C LYS A 3 -5.04 -21.29 -49.82
N PRO A 4 -4.12 -20.90 -48.92
CA PRO A 4 -4.40 -21.01 -47.48
C PRO A 4 -3.93 -19.79 -46.67
N LEU A 5 -4.25 -18.56 -47.11
CA LEU A 5 -3.86 -17.33 -46.38
C LEU A 5 -4.94 -16.83 -45.38
N LYS A 6 -6.19 -17.29 -45.48
CA LYS A 6 -7.30 -16.77 -44.65
C LYS A 6 -7.43 -17.45 -43.27
N GLN A 7 -7.06 -18.73 -43.16
CA GLN A 7 -7.12 -19.50 -41.90
C GLN A 7 -6.02 -19.11 -40.91
N SER A 8 -4.82 -18.79 -41.41
CA SER A 8 -3.68 -18.32 -40.60
C SER A 8 -3.98 -17.00 -39.87
N ASN A 9 -4.53 -16.01 -40.59
CA ASN A 9 -4.88 -14.70 -40.00
C ASN A 9 -6.00 -14.79 -38.95
N SER A 10 -6.96 -15.70 -39.12
CA SER A 10 -8.04 -15.89 -38.14
C SER A 10 -7.53 -16.50 -36.83
N SER A 11 -6.65 -17.49 -36.91
CA SER A 11 -6.04 -18.13 -35.73
C SER A 11 -5.09 -17.17 -35.00
N TYR A 12 -4.31 -16.38 -35.75
CA TYR A 12 -3.41 -15.37 -35.20
C TYR A 12 -4.17 -14.25 -34.48
N ASN A 13 -5.27 -13.77 -35.06
CA ASN A 13 -6.11 -12.74 -34.45
C ASN A 13 -6.82 -13.26 -33.20
N ALA A 14 -7.28 -14.52 -33.19
CA ALA A 14 -7.87 -15.15 -32.02
C ALA A 14 -6.87 -15.30 -30.86
N GLN A 15 -5.62 -15.68 -31.16
CA GLN A 15 -4.54 -15.77 -30.15
C GLN A 15 -4.17 -14.39 -29.58
N ARG A 16 -4.09 -13.35 -30.41
CA ARG A 16 -3.89 -11.97 -29.93
C ARG A 16 -5.04 -11.51 -29.05
N PHE A 17 -6.27 -11.74 -29.46
CA PHE A 17 -7.45 -11.38 -28.69
C PHE A 17 -7.45 -12.09 -27.32
N ALA A 18 -7.19 -13.40 -27.29
CA ALA A 18 -7.08 -14.16 -26.04
C ALA A 18 -5.96 -13.63 -25.13
N LYS A 19 -4.81 -13.25 -25.70
CA LYS A 19 -3.71 -12.64 -24.94
C LYS A 19 -4.14 -11.30 -24.32
N HIS A 20 -4.76 -10.42 -25.09
CA HIS A 20 -5.24 -9.14 -24.57
C HIS A 20 -6.35 -9.29 -23.53
N ALA A 21 -7.28 -10.23 -23.75
CA ALA A 21 -8.32 -10.56 -22.78
C ALA A 21 -7.73 -11.07 -21.47
N ASN A 22 -6.75 -11.98 -21.53
CA ASN A 22 -6.06 -12.49 -20.34
C ASN A 22 -5.31 -11.37 -19.61
N SER A 23 -4.57 -10.51 -20.33
CA SER A 23 -3.88 -9.36 -19.72
C SER A 23 -4.87 -8.41 -19.03
N LEU A 24 -6.02 -8.14 -19.65
CA LEU A 24 -7.07 -7.32 -19.05
C LEU A 24 -7.64 -7.98 -17.79
N LEU A 25 -7.91 -9.29 -17.83
CA LEU A 25 -8.40 -10.05 -16.67
C LEU A 25 -7.40 -9.99 -15.50
N TYR A 26 -6.11 -10.22 -15.74
CA TYR A 26 -5.09 -10.09 -14.69
C TYR A 26 -4.98 -8.66 -14.15
N GLY A 27 -5.11 -7.66 -15.03
CA GLY A 27 -5.16 -6.24 -14.62
C GLY A 27 -6.33 -5.96 -13.68
N VAL A 28 -7.53 -6.47 -14.00
CA VAL A 28 -8.72 -6.32 -13.14
C VAL A 28 -8.54 -7.05 -11.81
N VAL A 29 -8.04 -8.29 -11.83
CA VAL A 29 -7.75 -9.09 -10.63
C VAL A 29 -6.78 -8.37 -9.69
N ASN A 30 -5.74 -7.75 -10.25
CA ASN A 30 -4.76 -6.98 -9.49
C ASN A 30 -5.35 -5.67 -8.97
N ALA A 31 -6.16 -4.96 -9.77
CA ALA A 31 -6.83 -3.73 -9.33
C ALA A 31 -7.78 -3.98 -8.14
N ILE A 32 -8.54 -5.08 -8.18
CA ILE A 32 -9.42 -5.51 -7.08
C ILE A 32 -8.63 -5.70 -5.77
N ARG A 33 -7.39 -6.18 -5.85
CA ARG A 33 -6.51 -6.39 -4.68
C ARG A 33 -5.80 -5.10 -4.26
N ALA A 34 -5.37 -4.30 -5.22
CA ALA A 34 -4.58 -3.10 -5.00
C ALA A 34 -5.38 -1.99 -4.33
N ILE A 35 -6.61 -1.72 -4.81
CA ILE A 35 -7.40 -0.57 -4.34
C ILE A 35 -7.68 -0.62 -2.82
N PRO A 36 -8.21 -1.72 -2.24
CA PRO A 36 -8.41 -1.79 -0.79
C PRO A 36 -7.09 -1.68 -0.01
N THR A 37 -6.03 -2.29 -0.54
CA THR A 37 -4.69 -2.21 0.06
C THR A 37 -4.18 -0.78 0.10
N MET A 38 -4.32 -0.01 -0.99
CA MET A 38 -3.89 1.39 -1.05
C MET A 38 -4.70 2.29 -0.10
N TYR A 39 -5.99 2.03 0.08
CA TYR A 39 -6.78 2.73 1.09
C TYR A 39 -6.26 2.42 2.50
N GLY A 40 -6.01 1.14 2.80
CA GLY A 40 -5.40 0.74 4.07
C GLY A 40 -4.05 1.42 4.31
N TYR A 41 -3.22 1.54 3.27
CA TYR A 41 -1.92 2.22 3.36
C TYR A 41 -2.07 3.72 3.65
N ALA A 42 -3.06 4.39 3.06
CA ALA A 42 -3.33 5.79 3.36
C ALA A 42 -3.70 6.00 4.83
N VAL A 43 -4.61 5.18 5.36
CA VAL A 43 -5.00 5.26 6.79
C VAL A 43 -3.81 4.96 7.71
N ILE A 44 -2.93 4.05 7.32
CA ILE A 44 -1.71 3.74 8.08
C ILE A 44 -0.73 4.92 8.09
N ILE A 45 -0.44 5.52 6.92
CA ILE A 45 0.49 6.65 6.82
C ILE A 45 -0.08 7.85 7.58
N PHE A 46 -1.38 8.10 7.44
CA PHE A 46 -2.06 9.28 7.96
C PHE A 46 -2.94 8.94 9.17
N SER A 47 -2.45 8.09 10.07
CA SER A 47 -3.23 7.60 11.23
C SER A 47 -3.47 8.67 12.31
N HIS A 48 -2.73 9.78 12.26
CA HIS A 48 -2.89 10.86 13.23
C HIS A 48 -4.20 11.64 13.01
N HIS A 49 -4.90 11.98 14.11
CA HIS A 49 -6.23 12.63 14.08
C HIS A 49 -6.27 13.94 13.27
N ALA A 50 -5.14 14.66 13.19
CA ALA A 50 -5.01 15.88 12.39
C ALA A 50 -5.27 15.68 10.88
N PHE A 51 -5.24 14.44 10.39
CA PHE A 51 -5.49 14.11 8.98
C PHE A 51 -6.93 13.70 8.68
N ALA A 52 -7.81 13.57 9.69
CA ALA A 52 -9.15 13.00 9.53
C ALA A 52 -9.96 13.69 8.41
N ASP A 53 -10.03 15.03 8.44
CA ASP A 53 -10.78 15.83 7.46
C ASP A 53 -10.15 15.81 6.05
N PHE A 54 -8.86 15.45 5.95
CA PHE A 54 -8.11 15.39 4.70
C PHE A 54 -8.02 13.98 4.12
N MET A 55 -8.52 12.97 4.84
CA MET A 55 -8.39 11.57 4.48
C MET A 55 -8.89 11.24 3.06
N PRO A 56 -10.00 11.81 2.55
CA PRO A 56 -10.43 11.59 1.18
C PRO A 56 -9.41 12.07 0.13
N ALA A 57 -8.72 13.18 0.39
CA ALA A 57 -7.70 13.72 -0.51
C ALA A 57 -6.39 12.92 -0.42
N LEU A 58 -5.96 12.60 0.80
CA LEU A 58 -4.76 11.82 1.09
C LEU A 58 -4.85 10.40 0.54
N SER A 59 -6.00 9.74 0.68
CA SER A 59 -6.25 8.42 0.11
C SER A 59 -6.15 8.41 -1.41
N LYS A 60 -6.69 9.45 -2.07
CA LYS A 60 -6.54 9.61 -3.53
C LYS A 60 -5.11 9.85 -3.94
N LEU A 61 -4.33 10.59 -3.15
CA LEU A 61 -2.92 10.84 -3.41
C LEU A 61 -2.11 9.53 -3.37
N VAL A 62 -2.37 8.65 -2.39
CA VAL A 62 -1.72 7.34 -2.28
C VAL A 62 -2.11 6.42 -3.45
N ILE A 63 -3.40 6.38 -3.82
CA ILE A 63 -3.86 5.62 -4.99
C ILE A 63 -3.20 6.14 -6.28
N PHE A 64 -3.09 7.47 -6.42
CA PHE A 64 -2.43 8.09 -7.56
C PHE A 64 -0.94 7.75 -7.61
N SER A 65 -0.23 7.84 -6.48
CA SER A 65 1.17 7.40 -6.35
C SER A 65 1.33 5.94 -6.80
N SER A 66 0.44 5.04 -6.35
CA SER A 66 0.48 3.65 -6.79
C SER A 66 0.27 3.46 -8.29
N ALA A 67 -0.56 4.29 -8.93
CA ALA A 67 -0.73 4.28 -10.37
C ALA A 67 0.57 4.72 -11.09
N VAL A 68 1.25 5.75 -10.58
CA VAL A 68 2.57 6.19 -11.07
C VAL A 68 3.60 5.08 -10.93
N HIS A 69 3.67 4.41 -9.78
CA HIS A 69 4.53 3.24 -9.58
C HIS A 69 4.26 2.16 -10.63
N GLN A 70 3.00 1.79 -10.86
CA GLN A 70 2.65 0.77 -11.86
C GLN A 70 3.05 1.20 -13.28
N VAL A 71 2.89 2.46 -13.64
CA VAL A 71 3.33 2.99 -14.94
C VAL A 71 4.85 2.85 -15.08
N MET A 72 5.62 3.25 -14.07
CA MET A 72 7.07 3.13 -14.07
C MET A 72 7.54 1.68 -14.19
N PHE A 73 6.91 0.75 -13.47
CA PHE A 73 7.20 -0.68 -13.61
C PHE A 73 6.86 -1.22 -14.99
N THR A 74 5.74 -0.79 -15.57
CA THR A 74 5.33 -1.20 -16.94
C THR A 74 6.34 -0.74 -17.99
N LEU A 75 6.97 0.42 -17.79
CA LEU A 75 7.93 0.99 -18.73
C LEU A 75 9.36 0.46 -18.55
N MET A 76 9.77 0.14 -17.32
CA MET A 76 11.17 -0.10 -16.97
C MET A 76 11.50 -1.51 -16.51
N SER A 77 10.53 -2.25 -15.96
CA SER A 77 10.79 -3.60 -15.44
C SER A 77 11.07 -4.57 -16.60
N THR A 78 11.95 -5.53 -16.35
CA THR A 78 12.20 -6.64 -17.27
C THR A 78 11.16 -7.75 -17.16
N MET A 79 10.34 -7.72 -16.10
CA MET A 79 9.34 -8.75 -15.83
C MET A 79 8.01 -8.41 -16.54
N PRO A 80 7.45 -9.29 -17.38
CA PRO A 80 6.23 -9.00 -18.14
C PRO A 80 4.95 -8.95 -17.28
N PHE A 81 5.05 -9.34 -16.01
CA PHE A 81 3.95 -9.35 -15.05
C PHE A 81 4.25 -8.47 -13.82
N ALA A 82 5.23 -7.57 -13.91
CA ALA A 82 5.65 -6.74 -12.79
C ALA A 82 4.50 -5.88 -12.26
N ILE A 83 4.31 -5.92 -10.94
CA ILE A 83 3.30 -5.12 -10.24
C ILE A 83 4.05 -4.07 -9.41
N GLY A 84 3.94 -2.81 -9.82
CA GLY A 84 4.53 -1.68 -9.12
C GLY A 84 3.49 -1.03 -8.21
N GLN A 85 3.72 -1.05 -6.90
CA GLN A 85 2.83 -0.47 -5.90
C GLN A 85 3.67 0.21 -4.81
N VAL A 86 3.01 0.98 -3.95
CA VAL A 86 3.62 1.46 -2.71
C VAL A 86 4.02 0.26 -1.84
N GLN A 87 5.24 0.28 -1.30
CA GLN A 87 5.77 -0.85 -0.52
C GLN A 87 5.37 -0.76 0.95
N ASP A 88 4.89 -1.87 1.51
CA ASP A 88 4.46 -2.00 2.91
C ASP A 88 5.58 -1.69 3.91
N ALA A 89 6.81 -2.13 3.62
CA ALA A 89 8.00 -1.89 4.43
C ALA A 89 8.28 -0.39 4.66
N GLY A 90 7.97 0.46 3.67
CA GLY A 90 8.15 1.91 3.76
C GLY A 90 7.08 2.59 4.62
N LEU A 91 5.87 2.03 4.68
CA LEU A 91 4.71 2.65 5.34
C LEU A 91 4.95 2.92 6.83
N ILE A 92 5.68 2.03 7.51
CA ILE A 92 6.02 2.17 8.92
C ILE A 92 6.78 3.47 9.16
N PHE A 93 7.76 3.75 8.31
CA PHE A 93 8.59 4.94 8.42
C PHE A 93 7.84 6.19 7.98
N LEU A 94 7.02 6.09 6.92
CA LEU A 94 6.17 7.20 6.48
C LEU A 94 5.16 7.60 7.56
N SER A 95 4.49 6.62 8.18
CA SER A 95 3.56 6.82 9.30
C SER A 95 4.26 7.41 10.54
N ALA A 96 5.45 6.90 10.87
CA ALA A 96 6.25 7.45 11.97
C ALA A 96 6.67 8.90 11.72
N MET A 97 7.09 9.25 10.50
CA MET A 97 7.41 10.63 10.13
C MET A 97 6.17 11.53 10.18
N ALA A 98 5.04 11.10 9.61
CA ALA A 98 3.78 11.85 9.66
C ALA A 98 3.35 12.15 11.10
N THR A 99 3.33 11.12 11.94
CA THR A 99 2.97 11.23 13.36
C THR A 99 3.96 12.11 14.12
N SER A 100 5.26 11.96 13.87
CA SER A 100 6.30 12.78 14.50
C SER A 100 6.15 14.26 14.15
N ILE A 101 5.83 14.59 12.90
CA ILE A 101 5.62 15.98 12.45
C ILE A 101 4.40 16.58 13.15
N CYS A 102 3.26 15.86 13.16
CA CYS A 102 2.06 16.33 13.82
C CYS A 102 2.25 16.57 15.32
N ASN A 103 2.93 15.64 16.01
CA ASN A 103 3.20 15.76 17.45
C ASN A 103 4.17 16.91 17.75
N SER A 104 5.18 17.11 16.90
CA SER A 104 6.18 18.17 17.07
C SER A 104 5.61 19.57 16.87
N LEU A 105 4.71 19.73 15.87
CA LEU A 105 4.04 21.00 15.61
C LEU A 105 3.00 21.38 16.68
N GLY A 106 2.51 20.40 17.45
CA GLY A 106 1.54 20.62 18.53
C GLY A 106 0.19 21.15 18.03
N ASP A 107 -0.72 21.50 18.94
CA ASP A 107 -2.09 21.89 18.58
C ASP A 107 -2.23 23.35 18.11
N ASP A 108 -1.18 24.16 18.30
CA ASP A 108 -1.18 25.58 17.93
C ASP A 108 -1.07 25.81 16.41
N VAL A 109 -0.59 24.81 15.67
CA VAL A 109 -0.42 24.85 14.21
C VAL A 109 -1.65 24.27 13.52
N SER A 110 -2.10 24.94 12.45
CA SER A 110 -3.32 24.54 11.75
C SER A 110 -3.19 23.14 11.11
N PRO A 111 -4.29 22.37 10.99
CA PRO A 111 -4.29 21.08 10.32
C PRO A 111 -3.76 21.13 8.89
N GLU A 112 -4.06 22.19 8.14
CA GLU A 112 -3.58 22.40 6.76
C GLU A 112 -2.06 22.49 6.72
N ALA A 113 -1.44 23.24 7.64
CA ALA A 113 0.02 23.35 7.73
C ALA A 113 0.67 22.03 8.15
N LYS A 114 0.03 21.25 9.04
CA LYS A 114 0.48 19.89 9.39
C LYS A 114 0.44 18.95 8.19
N VAL A 115 -0.65 19.00 7.42
CA VAL A 115 -0.82 18.20 6.19
C VAL A 115 0.21 18.58 5.14
N ALA A 116 0.34 19.88 4.81
CA ALA A 116 1.30 20.39 3.84
C ALA A 116 2.74 20.03 4.21
N THR A 117 3.12 20.24 5.48
CA THR A 117 4.45 19.86 5.98
C THR A 117 4.69 18.36 5.85
N THR A 118 3.70 17.54 6.21
CA THR A 118 3.82 16.07 6.17
C THR A 118 3.98 15.54 4.76
N ILE A 119 3.10 15.91 3.83
CA ILE A 119 3.15 15.37 2.46
C ILE A 119 4.42 15.82 1.73
N VAL A 120 4.89 17.06 1.96
CA VAL A 120 6.11 17.57 1.34
C VAL A 120 7.32 16.83 1.92
N THR A 121 7.35 16.62 3.24
CA THR A 121 8.43 15.86 3.89
C THR A 121 8.47 14.42 3.40
N ILE A 122 7.33 13.72 3.36
CA ILE A 122 7.23 12.34 2.88
C ILE A 122 7.55 12.26 1.38
N GLY A 123 7.13 13.23 0.58
CA GLY A 123 7.49 13.31 -0.84
C GLY A 123 9.00 13.43 -1.06
N ILE A 124 9.66 14.34 -0.34
CA ILE A 124 11.13 14.50 -0.37
C ILE A 124 11.82 13.21 0.12
N ALA A 125 11.33 12.63 1.20
CA ALA A 125 11.86 11.39 1.78
C ALA A 125 11.77 10.22 0.80
N THR A 126 10.64 10.09 0.09
CA THR A 126 10.39 9.05 -0.91
C THR A 126 11.24 9.26 -2.17
N ALA A 127 11.30 10.49 -2.69
CA ALA A 127 12.12 10.80 -3.85
C ALA A 127 13.62 10.59 -3.59
N SER A 128 14.12 11.04 -2.44
CA SER A 128 15.52 10.83 -2.04
C SER A 128 15.85 9.37 -1.76
N LEU A 129 14.93 8.60 -1.16
CA LEU A 129 15.00 7.15 -1.06
C LEU A 129 15.15 6.53 -2.46
N GLY A 130 14.32 6.95 -3.42
CA GLY A 130 14.38 6.48 -4.80
C GLY A 130 15.75 6.72 -5.44
N VAL A 131 16.34 7.90 -5.24
CA VAL A 131 17.71 8.20 -5.68
C VAL A 131 18.72 7.24 -5.04
N CYS A 132 18.62 6.98 -3.74
CA CYS A 132 19.49 6.02 -3.06
C CYS A 132 19.38 4.61 -3.67
N LEU A 133 18.16 4.13 -3.96
CA LEU A 133 17.95 2.82 -4.59
C LEU A 133 18.53 2.75 -6.01
N VAL A 134 18.37 3.81 -6.82
CA VAL A 134 18.98 3.90 -8.16
C VAL A 134 20.50 3.85 -8.06
N VAL A 135 21.09 4.58 -7.11
CA VAL A 135 22.53 4.59 -6.84
C VAL A 135 23.01 3.19 -6.41
N MET A 136 22.30 2.55 -5.48
CA MET A 136 22.61 1.19 -5.01
C MET A 136 22.58 0.18 -6.16
N GLY A 137 21.54 0.20 -6.98
CA GLY A 137 21.45 -0.67 -8.16
C GLY A 137 22.55 -0.39 -9.18
N ARG A 138 22.92 0.89 -9.39
CA ARG A 138 24.03 1.26 -10.29
C ARG A 138 25.38 0.72 -9.82
N PHE A 139 25.65 0.77 -8.52
CA PHE A 139 26.90 0.27 -7.91
C PHE A 139 26.87 -1.22 -7.59
N LYS A 140 25.81 -1.94 -8.00
CA LYS A 140 25.62 -3.37 -7.76
C LYS A 140 25.59 -3.75 -6.28
N LEU A 141 25.11 -2.83 -5.45
CA LEU A 141 25.01 -3.01 -4.00
C LEU A 141 23.81 -3.84 -3.56
N ALA A 142 22.91 -4.24 -4.48
CA ALA A 142 21.80 -5.13 -4.13
C ALA A 142 22.27 -6.46 -3.54
N ALA A 143 23.45 -6.94 -3.95
CA ALA A 143 24.08 -8.14 -3.39
C ALA A 143 24.38 -8.01 -1.88
N LEU A 144 24.43 -6.80 -1.32
CA LEU A 144 24.62 -6.60 0.12
C LEU A 144 23.45 -7.17 0.94
N THR A 145 22.25 -7.15 0.38
CA THR A 145 21.05 -7.68 1.05
C THR A 145 21.13 -9.19 1.28
N SER A 146 21.86 -9.91 0.41
CA SER A 146 22.11 -11.34 0.55
C SER A 146 23.08 -11.70 1.69
N TYR A 147 23.83 -10.74 2.23
CA TYR A 147 24.71 -10.96 3.39
C TYR A 147 24.00 -10.77 4.74
N LEU A 148 22.72 -10.40 4.74
CA LEU A 148 21.99 -10.22 5.98
C LEU A 148 21.77 -11.56 6.68
N PRO A 149 22.13 -11.67 7.97
CA PRO A 149 21.86 -12.88 8.72
C PRO A 149 20.36 -13.18 8.75
N MET A 150 20.00 -14.46 8.58
CA MET A 150 18.61 -14.93 8.69
C MET A 150 17.87 -14.43 9.95
N PRO A 151 18.51 -14.34 11.14
CA PRO A 151 17.86 -13.75 12.31
C PRO A 151 17.41 -12.30 12.14
N VAL A 152 18.16 -11.48 11.38
CA VAL A 152 17.81 -10.08 11.12
C VAL A 152 16.58 -10.00 10.22
N ILE A 153 16.56 -10.80 9.15
CA ILE A 153 15.40 -10.91 8.25
C ILE A 153 14.17 -11.39 9.02
N GLY A 154 14.33 -12.43 9.86
CA GLY A 154 13.26 -12.96 10.68
C GLY A 154 12.69 -11.95 11.68
N GLY A 155 13.55 -11.20 12.38
CA GLY A 155 13.12 -10.14 13.30
C GLY A 155 12.36 -9.00 12.60
N TYR A 156 12.85 -8.57 11.44
CA TYR A 156 12.18 -7.58 10.61
C TYR A 156 10.79 -8.05 10.14
N LEU A 157 10.68 -9.27 9.60
CA LEU A 157 9.40 -9.83 9.17
C LEU A 157 8.42 -10.01 10.33
N ALA A 158 8.91 -10.41 11.51
CA ALA A 158 8.09 -10.50 12.72
C ALA A 158 7.54 -9.12 13.13
N PHE A 159 8.35 -8.07 13.05
CA PHE A 159 7.91 -6.71 13.34
C PHE A 159 6.87 -6.20 12.34
N ILE A 160 7.04 -6.47 11.03
CA ILE A 160 5.99 -6.17 10.02
C ILE A 160 4.69 -6.85 10.39
N GLY A 161 4.72 -8.12 10.81
CA GLY A 161 3.52 -8.84 11.24
C GLY A 161 2.79 -8.14 12.40
N VAL A 162 3.52 -7.69 13.41
CA VAL A 162 2.95 -6.92 14.54
C VAL A 162 2.43 -5.56 14.09
N PHE A 163 3.16 -4.86 13.23
CA PHE A 163 2.73 -3.58 12.68
C PHE A 163 1.43 -3.71 11.88
N CYS A 164 1.33 -4.71 11.00
CA CYS A 164 0.11 -4.99 10.24
C CYS A 164 -1.06 -5.37 11.16
N LEU A 165 -0.80 -6.04 12.30
CA LEU A 165 -1.83 -6.31 13.29
C LEU A 165 -2.35 -5.01 13.92
N TYR A 166 -1.47 -4.13 14.40
CA TYR A 166 -1.87 -2.83 14.96
C TYR A 166 -2.62 -1.98 13.95
N ALA A 167 -2.13 -1.90 12.71
CA ALA A 167 -2.81 -1.21 11.62
C ALA A 167 -4.19 -1.80 11.32
N GLY A 168 -4.33 -3.12 11.31
CA GLY A 168 -5.62 -3.79 11.07
C GLY A 168 -6.63 -3.54 12.19
N LEU A 169 -6.18 -3.52 13.45
CA LEU A 169 -7.02 -3.17 14.60
C LEU A 169 -7.43 -1.69 14.56
N ALA A 170 -6.49 -0.80 14.24
CA ALA A 170 -6.75 0.64 14.07
C ALA A 170 -7.79 0.88 12.97
N LEU A 171 -7.63 0.23 11.81
CA LEU A 171 -8.59 0.28 10.71
C LEU A 171 -9.98 -0.26 11.09
N SER A 172 -10.05 -1.28 11.93
CA SER A 172 -11.32 -1.87 12.35
C SER A 172 -12.07 -1.00 13.36
N THR A 173 -11.35 -0.26 14.20
CA THR A 173 -11.92 0.47 15.34
C THR A 173 -11.96 1.98 15.14
N GLY A 174 -11.23 2.52 14.15
CA GLY A 174 -11.02 3.95 13.98
C GLY A 174 -10.11 4.58 15.05
N LEU A 175 -9.48 3.77 15.91
CA LEU A 175 -8.60 4.24 16.98
C LEU A 175 -7.14 4.29 16.52
N VAL A 176 -6.35 5.13 17.19
CA VAL A 176 -4.88 5.20 16.99
C VAL A 176 -4.22 4.10 17.83
N ILE A 177 -3.82 2.99 17.19
CA ILE A 177 -3.15 1.86 17.84
C ILE A 177 -1.71 1.77 17.33
N ASN A 178 -0.76 2.19 18.16
CA ASN A 178 0.67 2.29 17.79
C ASN A 178 1.58 1.41 18.66
N ASP A 179 1.08 0.91 19.78
CA ASP A 179 1.86 0.21 20.79
C ASP A 179 1.02 -0.82 21.54
N PHE A 180 1.69 -1.61 22.39
CA PHE A 180 1.04 -2.70 23.10
C PHE A 180 0.03 -2.20 24.15
N SER A 181 0.23 -1.02 24.76
CA SER A 181 -0.71 -0.42 25.70
C SER A 181 -1.98 0.01 24.99
N SER A 182 -1.86 0.76 23.89
CA SER A 182 -3.01 1.19 23.09
C SER A 182 -3.80 0.01 22.52
N MET A 183 -3.14 -1.10 22.18
CA MET A 183 -3.80 -2.34 21.81
C MET A 183 -4.60 -2.96 22.97
N ILE A 184 -4.04 -2.99 24.19
CA ILE A 184 -4.77 -3.49 25.37
C ILE A 184 -5.97 -2.61 25.71
N ASP A 185 -5.81 -1.30 25.63
CA ASP A 185 -6.88 -0.35 25.93
C ASP A 185 -8.08 -0.53 24.98
N MET A 186 -7.82 -0.87 23.71
CA MET A 186 -8.86 -1.23 22.75
C MET A 186 -9.70 -2.42 23.22
N PHE A 187 -9.10 -3.44 23.86
CA PHE A 187 -9.81 -4.63 24.35
C PHE A 187 -10.68 -4.38 25.60
N HIS A 188 -10.59 -3.21 26.23
CA HIS A 188 -11.47 -2.88 27.36
C HIS A 188 -12.90 -2.58 26.92
N ASP A 189 -13.10 -2.14 25.68
CA ASP A 189 -14.43 -1.89 25.13
C ASP A 189 -14.90 -3.09 24.30
N THR A 190 -16.04 -3.65 24.68
CA THR A 190 -16.64 -4.78 23.95
C THR A 190 -17.06 -4.39 22.54
N HIS A 191 -17.41 -3.12 22.31
CA HIS A 191 -17.76 -2.61 20.99
C HIS A 191 -16.58 -2.66 20.02
N ASN A 192 -15.39 -2.23 20.47
CA ASN A 192 -14.16 -2.28 19.66
C ASN A 192 -13.77 -3.72 19.29
N ILE A 193 -13.96 -4.66 20.22
CA ILE A 193 -13.74 -6.09 19.94
C ILE A 193 -14.70 -6.56 18.85
N LEU A 194 -15.98 -6.17 18.93
CA LEU A 194 -16.99 -6.53 17.96
C LEU A 194 -16.66 -6.00 16.55
N LEU A 195 -16.18 -4.76 16.45
CA LEU A 195 -15.73 -4.15 15.19
C LEU A 195 -14.53 -4.87 14.57
N CYS A 196 -13.66 -5.48 15.38
CA CYS A 196 -12.52 -6.28 14.89
C CYS A 196 -12.93 -7.64 14.30
N VAL A 197 -14.11 -8.18 14.64
CA VAL A 197 -14.51 -9.54 14.26
C VAL A 197 -14.52 -9.75 12.73
N PRO A 198 -15.14 -8.88 11.92
CA PRO A 198 -15.11 -9.04 10.45
C PRO A 198 -13.70 -8.98 9.87
N GLY A 199 -12.82 -8.15 10.43
CA GLY A 199 -11.42 -8.05 10.02
C GLY A 199 -10.68 -9.37 10.24
N PHE A 200 -10.79 -9.96 11.44
CA PHE A 200 -10.18 -11.26 11.76
C PHE A 200 -10.78 -12.41 10.94
N LEU A 201 -12.10 -12.48 10.81
CA LEU A 201 -12.77 -13.50 10.00
C LEU A 201 -12.37 -13.37 8.53
N GLY A 202 -12.34 -12.14 8.01
CA GLY A 202 -11.87 -11.84 6.66
C GLY A 202 -10.44 -12.30 6.44
N GLY A 203 -9.52 -11.93 7.33
CA GLY A 203 -8.12 -12.37 7.28
C GLY A 203 -7.98 -13.89 7.32
N ALA A 204 -8.71 -14.58 8.19
CA ALA A 204 -8.71 -16.05 8.28
C ALA A 204 -9.24 -16.70 6.99
N ILE A 205 -10.34 -16.17 6.43
CA ILE A 205 -10.88 -16.65 5.15
C ILE A 205 -9.87 -16.46 4.02
N LEU A 206 -9.23 -15.28 3.91
CA LEU A 206 -8.23 -15.00 2.88
C LEU A 206 -7.02 -15.92 3.01
N LEU A 207 -6.57 -16.20 4.24
CA LEU A 207 -5.48 -17.13 4.50
C LEU A 207 -5.84 -18.56 4.05
N VAL A 208 -7.00 -19.06 4.45
CA VAL A 208 -7.50 -20.38 4.04
C VAL A 208 -7.63 -20.45 2.53
N VAL A 209 -8.20 -19.42 1.90
CA VAL A 209 -8.36 -19.37 0.44
C VAL A 209 -6.99 -19.39 -0.25
N SER A 210 -6.04 -18.56 0.22
CA SER A 210 -4.69 -18.47 -0.35
C SER A 210 -3.89 -19.76 -0.22
N GLN A 211 -4.09 -20.54 0.83
CA GLN A 211 -3.36 -21.80 1.06
C GLN A 211 -3.97 -22.98 0.31
N ASN A 212 -5.29 -23.03 0.15
CA ASN A 212 -5.99 -24.19 -0.38
C ASN A 212 -6.34 -24.08 -1.87
N PHE A 213 -6.46 -22.87 -2.42
CA PHE A 213 -6.87 -22.67 -3.81
C PHE A 213 -5.71 -22.14 -4.67
N LYS A 214 -5.33 -22.90 -5.69
CA LYS A 214 -4.31 -22.52 -6.68
C LYS A 214 -4.85 -21.64 -7.81
N ASN A 215 -6.17 -21.38 -7.83
CA ASN A 215 -6.80 -20.56 -8.86
C ASN A 215 -6.42 -19.09 -8.65
N PRO A 216 -5.80 -18.40 -9.64
CA PRO A 216 -5.41 -16.99 -9.53
C PRO A 216 -6.57 -16.04 -9.16
N PHE A 217 -7.81 -16.43 -9.47
CA PHE A 217 -9.01 -15.63 -9.20
C PHE A 217 -9.59 -15.85 -7.80
N ALA A 218 -9.17 -16.88 -7.07
CA ALA A 218 -9.78 -17.26 -5.80
C ALA A 218 -9.67 -16.14 -4.75
N LEU A 219 -8.47 -15.57 -4.58
CA LEU A 219 -8.23 -14.51 -3.61
C LEU A 219 -9.02 -13.23 -3.94
N SER A 220 -8.99 -12.79 -5.21
CA SER A 220 -9.76 -11.60 -5.62
C SER A 220 -11.27 -11.81 -5.52
N THR A 221 -11.76 -13.03 -5.76
CA THR A 221 -13.17 -13.36 -5.55
C THR A 221 -13.54 -13.28 -4.08
N ALA A 222 -12.70 -13.82 -3.18
CA ALA A 222 -12.93 -13.74 -1.75
C ALA A 222 -13.01 -12.28 -1.26
N ILE A 223 -12.08 -11.42 -1.72
CA ILE A 223 -12.11 -9.98 -1.41
C ILE A 223 -13.40 -9.32 -1.90
N MET A 224 -13.90 -9.66 -3.09
CA MET A 224 -15.15 -9.10 -3.63
C MET A 224 -16.40 -9.60 -2.91
N VAL A 225 -16.38 -10.83 -2.39
CA VAL A 225 -17.52 -11.41 -1.66
C VAL A 225 -17.71 -10.74 -0.30
N MET A 226 -16.64 -10.27 0.35
CA MET A 226 -16.71 -9.63 1.67
C MET A 226 -17.65 -8.41 1.74
N PRO A 227 -17.51 -7.37 0.90
CA PRO A 227 -18.43 -6.23 0.93
C PRO A 227 -19.84 -6.63 0.52
N VAL A 228 -20.01 -7.57 -0.43
CA VAL A 228 -21.33 -8.08 -0.81
C VAL A 228 -22.02 -8.74 0.39
N PHE A 229 -21.30 -9.58 1.13
CA PHE A 229 -21.80 -10.21 2.34
C PHE A 229 -22.14 -9.18 3.43
N PHE A 230 -21.30 -8.16 3.61
CA PHE A 230 -21.57 -7.07 4.54
C PHE A 230 -22.90 -6.35 4.23
N PHE A 231 -23.11 -5.91 2.98
CA PHE A 231 -24.36 -5.26 2.59
C PHE A 231 -25.59 -6.19 2.68
N LEU A 232 -25.41 -7.50 2.45
CA LEU A 232 -26.48 -8.48 2.67
C LEU A 232 -26.86 -8.59 4.15
N VAL A 233 -25.88 -8.58 5.06
CA VAL A 233 -26.14 -8.58 6.51
C VAL A 233 -26.91 -7.34 6.93
N LEU A 234 -26.53 -6.15 6.45
CA LEU A 234 -27.28 -4.91 6.71
C LEU A 234 -28.72 -4.99 6.18
N ALA A 235 -28.90 -5.49 4.96
CA ALA A 235 -30.22 -5.63 4.35
C ALA A 235 -31.13 -6.62 5.10
N ILE A 236 -30.60 -7.77 5.52
CA ILE A 236 -31.36 -8.77 6.29
C ILE A 236 -31.67 -8.24 7.70
N GLY A 237 -30.71 -7.54 8.32
CA GLY A 237 -30.87 -6.91 9.63
C GLY A 237 -31.78 -5.68 9.64
N SER A 238 -32.19 -5.19 8.46
CA SER A 238 -32.88 -3.90 8.30
C SER A 238 -32.12 -2.73 8.94
N ILE A 239 -30.78 -2.82 8.97
CA ILE A 239 -29.88 -1.80 9.53
C ILE A 239 -29.62 -0.77 8.42
N SER A 240 -29.91 0.50 8.71
CA SER A 240 -29.64 1.59 7.78
C SER A 240 -28.14 1.88 7.68
N LEU A 241 -27.69 2.47 6.57
CA LEU A 241 -26.28 2.89 6.44
C LEU A 241 -25.91 4.00 7.43
N ASP A 242 -26.87 4.80 7.87
CA ASP A 242 -26.61 5.85 8.86
C ASP A 242 -26.42 5.27 10.26
N GLU A 243 -27.19 4.25 10.64
CA GLU A 243 -26.94 3.48 11.87
C GLU A 243 -25.58 2.77 11.80
N ALA A 244 -25.28 2.11 10.67
CA ALA A 244 -23.99 1.45 10.48
C ALA A 244 -22.80 2.42 10.61
N ARG A 245 -22.96 3.69 10.19
CA ARG A 245 -21.95 4.74 10.38
C ARG A 245 -21.83 5.19 11.83
N GLN A 246 -22.97 5.42 12.49
CA GLN A 246 -22.98 5.82 13.91
C GLN A 246 -22.33 4.77 14.80
N ASP A 247 -22.50 3.49 14.47
CA ASP A 247 -21.91 2.37 15.19
C ASP A 247 -20.46 2.06 14.76
N GLY A 248 -19.88 2.78 13.80
CA GLY A 248 -18.48 2.62 13.37
C GLY A 248 -18.21 1.46 12.40
N TRP A 249 -19.25 0.85 11.81
CA TRP A 249 -19.10 -0.19 10.79
C TRP A 249 -18.75 0.35 9.40
N VAL A 250 -19.08 1.63 9.15
CA VAL A 250 -18.82 2.32 7.89
C VAL A 250 -18.32 3.72 8.20
N ASP A 251 -17.28 4.17 7.50
CA ASP A 251 -16.79 5.55 7.65
C ASP A 251 -17.90 6.58 7.35
N PRO A 252 -17.88 7.75 8.03
CA PRO A 252 -18.78 8.85 7.73
C PRO A 252 -18.76 9.25 6.25
N VAL A 253 -19.87 9.80 5.75
CA VAL A 253 -19.93 10.28 4.37
C VAL A 253 -19.13 11.56 4.25
N GLU A 254 -17.90 11.43 3.74
CA GLU A 254 -17.09 12.57 3.38
C GLU A 254 -17.27 12.98 1.92
N LYS A 255 -17.12 14.27 1.66
CA LYS A 255 -17.13 14.77 0.28
C LYS A 255 -15.93 14.23 -0.47
N THR A 256 -16.19 13.74 -1.68
CA THR A 256 -15.14 13.26 -2.57
C THR A 256 -14.20 14.41 -2.94
N ALA A 257 -12.93 14.33 -2.55
CA ALA A 257 -11.96 15.37 -2.84
C ALA A 257 -11.76 15.61 -4.36
N SER A 258 -11.80 16.85 -4.79
CA SER A 258 -11.50 17.33 -6.13
C SER A 258 -10.01 17.26 -6.45
N ILE A 259 -9.64 17.26 -7.74
CA ILE A 259 -8.23 17.32 -8.16
C ILE A 259 -7.56 18.62 -7.68
N SER A 260 -8.31 19.73 -7.62
CA SER A 260 -7.81 20.99 -7.06
C SER A 260 -7.45 20.87 -5.59
N GLU A 261 -8.25 20.17 -4.78
CA GLU A 261 -7.92 19.93 -3.37
C GLU A 261 -6.63 19.13 -3.23
N LEU A 262 -6.40 18.13 -4.10
CA LEU A 262 -5.14 17.38 -4.11
C LEU A 262 -3.92 18.26 -4.40
N VAL A 263 -4.03 19.18 -5.35
CA VAL A 263 -2.93 20.12 -5.69
C VAL A 263 -2.71 21.12 -4.56
N ASN A 264 -3.79 21.62 -3.96
CA ASN A 264 -3.74 22.58 -2.85
C ASN A 264 -3.16 21.98 -1.57
N LEU A 265 -3.10 20.64 -1.43
CA LEU A 265 -2.36 20.02 -0.33
C LEU A 265 -0.88 20.45 -0.36
N PHE A 266 -0.30 20.66 -1.55
CA PHE A 266 1.09 21.07 -1.74
C PHE A 266 1.26 22.59 -1.65
N ASP A 267 0.87 23.16 -0.51
CA ASP A 267 1.11 24.57 -0.21
C ASP A 267 2.47 24.76 0.47
N PHE A 268 3.47 25.19 -0.29
CA PHE A 268 4.83 25.41 0.20
C PHE A 268 4.96 26.58 1.18
N ASP A 269 3.99 27.50 1.19
CA ASP A 269 3.99 28.64 2.12
C ASP A 269 3.60 28.20 3.54
N LEU A 270 2.86 27.10 3.67
CA LEU A 270 2.45 26.50 4.95
C LEU A 270 3.47 25.49 5.50
N VAL A 271 4.54 25.17 4.76
CA VAL A 271 5.50 24.13 5.14
C VAL A 271 6.43 24.62 6.24
N HIS A 272 6.44 23.89 7.35
CA HIS A 272 7.40 24.05 8.43
C HIS A 272 8.71 23.30 8.09
N TRP A 273 9.59 23.97 7.35
CA TRP A 273 10.86 23.41 6.86
C TRP A 273 11.82 22.94 7.96
N ASP A 274 11.67 23.47 9.17
CA ASP A 274 12.41 23.06 10.37
C ASP A 274 12.10 21.61 10.80
N GLN A 275 10.97 21.05 10.37
CA GLN A 275 10.57 19.68 10.70
C GLN A 275 11.25 18.63 9.83
N ILE A 276 11.69 18.98 8.62
CA ILE A 276 12.28 18.02 7.66
C ILE A 276 13.59 17.40 8.20
N PRO A 277 14.57 18.19 8.72
CA PRO A 277 15.81 17.61 9.24
C PRO A 277 15.60 16.67 10.43
N ASN A 278 14.53 16.87 11.20
CA ASN A 278 14.21 16.02 12.37
C ASN A 278 13.85 14.58 11.96
N GLN A 279 13.47 14.37 10.70
CA GLN A 279 13.07 13.05 10.19
C GLN A 279 14.24 12.22 9.63
N ILE A 280 15.46 12.76 9.64
CA ILE A 280 16.60 12.14 8.94
C ILE A 280 16.95 10.73 9.48
N VAL A 281 16.79 10.49 10.78
CA VAL A 281 17.08 9.19 11.40
C VAL A 281 16.07 8.14 10.92
N THR A 282 14.79 8.48 10.95
CA THR A 282 13.69 7.63 10.45
C THR A 282 13.87 7.37 8.95
N TRP A 283 14.25 8.39 8.18
CA TRP A 283 14.54 8.27 6.75
C TRP A 283 15.71 7.33 6.45
N ILE A 284 16.82 7.40 7.19
CA ILE A 284 17.95 6.46 7.02
C ILE A 284 17.49 5.02 7.26
N GLY A 285 16.68 4.79 8.30
CA GLY A 285 16.07 3.49 8.57
C GLY A 285 15.21 3.00 7.41
N MET A 286 14.37 3.88 6.87
CA MET A 286 13.53 3.61 5.70
C MET A 286 14.37 3.19 4.49
N VAL A 287 15.45 3.93 4.16
CA VAL A 287 16.34 3.60 3.04
C VAL A 287 16.92 2.20 3.16
N PHE A 288 17.40 1.85 4.34
CA PHE A 288 17.98 0.54 4.58
C PHE A 288 16.93 -0.58 4.44
N ILE A 289 15.80 -0.45 5.14
CA ILE A 289 14.76 -1.47 5.18
C ILE A 289 14.08 -1.65 3.82
N VAL A 290 13.75 -0.56 3.13
CA VAL A 290 13.13 -0.61 1.80
C VAL A 290 14.07 -1.25 0.78
N ALA A 291 15.37 -0.91 0.80
CA ALA A 291 16.34 -1.52 -0.10
C ALA A 291 16.46 -3.05 0.09
N ILE A 292 16.41 -3.49 1.35
CA ILE A 292 16.43 -4.91 1.71
C ILE A 292 15.17 -5.61 1.25
N SER A 293 14.01 -5.05 1.62
CA SER A 293 12.70 -5.61 1.29
C SER A 293 12.52 -5.73 -0.22
N SER A 294 12.82 -4.66 -0.97
CA SER A 294 12.82 -4.67 -2.44
C SER A 294 13.72 -5.75 -3.04
N SER A 295 14.90 -5.97 -2.46
CA SER A 295 15.81 -7.01 -2.98
C SER A 295 15.31 -8.42 -2.66
N LEU A 296 14.73 -8.62 -1.46
CA LEU A 296 14.11 -9.89 -1.07
C LEU A 296 12.89 -10.22 -1.94
N ASP A 297 12.06 -9.23 -2.29
CA ASP A 297 10.93 -9.42 -3.19
C ASP A 297 11.38 -9.92 -4.57
N VAL A 298 12.42 -9.31 -5.14
CA VAL A 298 12.97 -9.75 -6.43
C VAL A 298 13.57 -11.15 -6.33
N VAL A 299 14.27 -11.48 -5.24
CA VAL A 299 14.81 -12.83 -5.00
C VAL A 299 13.68 -13.86 -4.85
N ALA A 300 12.60 -13.52 -4.15
CA ALA A 300 11.45 -14.40 -3.99
C ALA A 300 10.79 -14.70 -5.35
N ILE A 301 10.65 -13.68 -6.22
CA ILE A 301 10.15 -13.84 -7.58
C ILE A 301 11.11 -14.69 -8.42
N GLU A 302 12.43 -14.48 -8.33
CA GLU A 302 13.43 -15.31 -9.01
C GLU A 302 13.31 -16.80 -8.63
N ILE A 303 13.13 -17.08 -7.33
CA ILE A 303 12.95 -18.45 -6.82
C ILE A 303 11.67 -19.09 -7.38
N ASP A 304 10.57 -18.35 -7.40
CA ASP A 304 9.28 -18.85 -7.92
C ASP A 304 9.30 -19.06 -9.44
N MET A 305 9.91 -18.14 -10.19
CA MET A 305 10.07 -18.26 -11.64
C MET A 305 11.06 -19.37 -12.05
N GLY A 306 12.04 -19.69 -11.19
CA GLY A 306 13.15 -20.58 -11.52
C GLY A 306 14.14 -19.99 -12.55
N THR A 307 14.10 -18.68 -12.78
CA THR A 307 14.95 -17.96 -13.74
C THR A 307 15.63 -16.78 -13.08
N LYS A 308 16.94 -16.61 -13.31
CA LYS A 308 17.72 -15.51 -12.74
C LYS A 308 17.20 -14.14 -13.22
N LEU A 309 16.99 -13.24 -12.28
CA LEU A 309 16.63 -11.84 -12.53
C LEU A 309 17.84 -10.93 -12.29
N ASP A 310 17.89 -9.81 -13.01
CA ASP A 310 18.85 -8.76 -12.68
C ASP A 310 18.29 -7.92 -11.52
N ILE A 311 18.59 -8.33 -10.30
CA ILE A 311 18.17 -7.64 -9.06
C ILE A 311 18.55 -6.16 -9.09
N ASN A 312 19.72 -5.81 -9.65
CA ASN A 312 20.15 -4.42 -9.71
C ASN A 312 19.35 -3.60 -10.71
N HIS A 313 18.88 -4.23 -11.80
CA HIS A 313 17.97 -3.57 -12.73
C HIS A 313 16.61 -3.31 -12.09
N GLU A 314 16.02 -4.32 -11.46
CA GLU A 314 14.73 -4.16 -10.79
C GLU A 314 14.81 -3.20 -9.60
N LEU A 315 15.91 -3.18 -8.85
CA LEU A 315 16.11 -2.20 -7.77
C LEU A 315 16.18 -0.75 -8.31
N LYS A 316 16.77 -0.53 -9.48
CA LYS A 316 16.71 0.79 -10.14
C LYS A 316 15.30 1.12 -10.59
N THR A 317 14.51 0.15 -11.07
CA THR A 317 13.09 0.36 -11.43
C THR A 317 12.29 0.80 -10.22
N VAL A 318 12.47 0.13 -9.07
CA VAL A 318 11.89 0.56 -7.78
C VAL A 318 12.34 1.99 -7.47
N GLY A 319 13.64 2.28 -7.55
CA GLY A 319 14.18 3.60 -7.27
C GLY A 319 13.57 4.70 -8.14
N TRP A 320 13.51 4.51 -9.46
CA TRP A 320 12.89 5.47 -10.37
C TRP A 320 11.40 5.63 -10.13
N SER A 321 10.69 4.57 -9.74
CA SER A 321 9.28 4.66 -9.39
C SER A 321 9.00 5.50 -8.14
N ASN A 322 9.95 5.59 -7.20
CA ASN A 322 9.86 6.46 -6.01
C ASN A 322 10.27 7.91 -6.30
N VAL A 323 11.12 8.15 -7.32
CA VAL A 323 11.58 9.49 -7.69
C VAL A 323 10.50 10.29 -8.42
N VAL A 324 9.71 9.61 -9.26
CA VAL A 324 8.64 10.19 -10.08
C VAL A 324 7.37 10.35 -9.26
#